data_AF-A0A2E5DUC6-F1
#
_entry.id   AF-A0A2E5DUC6-F1
#
_cell.length_a   1.000
_cell.length_b   1.000
_cell.length_c   1.000
_cell.angle_alpha   90.00
_cell.angle_beta   90.00
_cell.angle_gamma   90.00
#
_symmetry.space_group_name_H-M   'P 1'
#
loop_
_entity.id
_entity.type
_entity.pdbx_description
1 polymer ?
#
loop_
_entity_poly.entity_id
_entity_poly.type
_entity_poly.pdbx_seq_one_letter_code
_entity_poly.pdbx_strand_id
1 'polypeptide(L)'
;MPIKNKNQLFGSGFGQLAEHVDATGRIVKDDVVEDLELMLPSHDLVDQEQLEKHLRYNRFEGGGDVRSFLQFGFEPKKIAEQAKQVAKERFRFQRGVNDESDAFRHALGSYLMTKRYGAVEAKKILDGHERAPGFRSKSLSKDGAVLQDLYNNKIGMEAAVDPKNRDKDPVDVIQELYEKRKLQTRPFRLKRK
;
A
#
# COMPACT_ATOMS: atom_id res chain seq x y z
N MET A 1 -7.14 41.48 45.72
CA MET A 1 -5.87 40.73 45.93
C MET A 1 -6.22 39.33 46.39
N PRO A 2 -5.50 38.25 46.03
CA PRO A 2 -4.34 38.13 45.13
C PRO A 2 -4.70 37.37 43.81
N ILE A 3 -4.20 37.71 42.61
CA ILE A 3 -2.87 37.60 41.92
C ILE A 3 -2.86 36.45 40.89
N LYS A 4 -2.34 36.83 39.71
CA LYS A 4 -2.30 36.21 38.37
C LYS A 4 -1.35 35.00 38.23
N ASN A 5 -1.57 34.19 37.18
CA ASN A 5 -0.59 33.87 36.10
C ASN A 5 -1.32 33.12 34.98
N LYS A 6 -1.53 33.67 33.76
CA LYS A 6 -0.60 33.86 32.63
C LYS A 6 0.36 32.67 32.40
N ASN A 7 0.03 31.86 31.38
CA ASN A 7 0.96 31.50 30.31
C ASN A 7 0.18 31.04 29.07
N GLN A 8 0.12 31.92 28.06
CA GLN A 8 0.17 31.49 26.67
C GLN A 8 1.59 30.95 26.43
N LEU A 9 1.73 29.81 25.76
CA LEU A 9 2.92 29.48 24.99
C LEU A 9 2.49 28.61 23.79
N PHE A 10 2.64 29.18 22.61
CA PHE A 10 2.83 28.45 21.35
C PHE A 10 4.15 27.65 21.42
N GLY A 11 4.18 26.49 20.76
CA GLY A 11 5.38 25.70 20.46
C GLY A 11 4.98 24.23 20.17
N SER A 12 4.87 23.78 18.92
CA SER A 12 5.95 23.25 18.07
C SER A 12 6.51 21.89 18.52
N GLY A 13 6.51 20.91 17.61
CA GLY A 13 7.30 19.66 17.69
C GLY A 13 6.42 18.41 17.81
N PHE A 14 6.17 17.64 16.76
CA PHE A 14 7.05 16.59 16.21
C PHE A 14 7.69 15.69 17.28
N GLY A 15 7.26 14.42 17.29
CA GLY A 15 8.01 13.21 17.65
C GLY A 15 8.82 13.21 18.94
N GLN A 16 8.29 12.59 20.00
CA GLN A 16 9.14 11.98 21.02
C GLN A 16 9.17 10.47 20.80
N LEU A 17 10.29 10.02 20.22
CA LEU A 17 10.75 8.63 20.23
C LEU A 17 11.15 8.29 21.68
N ALA A 18 10.72 7.15 22.18
CA ALA A 18 11.14 6.64 23.49
C ALA A 18 12.55 6.07 23.37
N GLU A 19 13.55 6.75 23.94
CA GLU A 19 14.90 6.19 24.09
C GLU A 19 14.94 5.25 25.30
N HIS A 20 15.47 4.03 25.14
CA HIS A 20 15.70 3.10 26.24
C HIS A 20 17.20 2.83 26.45
N VAL A 21 17.63 2.82 27.71
CA VAL A 21 19.01 2.56 28.12
C VAL A 21 19.15 1.08 28.49
N ASP A 22 20.15 0.39 27.97
CA ASP A 22 20.38 -1.02 28.29
C ASP A 22 21.03 -1.22 29.67
N ALA A 23 21.11 -2.48 30.10
CA ALA A 23 21.68 -2.87 31.39
C ALA A 23 23.19 -2.57 31.54
N THR A 24 23.85 -2.06 30.51
CA THR A 24 25.25 -1.60 30.55
C THR A 24 25.39 -0.09 30.57
N GLY A 25 24.27 0.66 30.65
CA GLY A 25 24.28 2.11 30.69
C GLY A 25 24.53 2.76 29.33
N ARG A 26 24.41 2.00 28.23
CA ARG A 26 24.49 2.56 26.87
C ARG A 26 23.09 2.98 26.44
N ILE A 27 22.98 4.19 25.90
CA ILE A 27 21.80 4.62 25.17
C ILE A 27 21.77 3.78 23.89
N VAL A 28 20.87 2.80 23.87
CA VAL A 28 20.61 2.03 22.66
C VAL A 28 19.57 2.86 21.92
N LYS A 29 20.01 3.53 20.85
CA LYS A 29 19.06 3.90 19.81
C LYS A 29 18.56 2.56 19.28
N ASP A 30 17.27 2.28 19.46
CA ASP A 30 16.61 1.19 18.74
C ASP A 30 17.15 1.21 17.33
N ASP A 31 17.69 0.06 16.89
CA ASP A 31 18.32 -0.10 15.58
C ASP A 31 17.54 0.73 14.58
N VAL A 32 18.16 1.84 14.18
CA VAL A 32 17.61 2.74 13.19
C VAL A 32 17.59 1.89 11.94
N VAL A 33 16.45 1.26 11.68
CA VAL A 33 16.10 0.71 10.40
C VAL A 33 16.28 1.88 9.46
N GLU A 34 17.41 1.85 8.75
CA GLU A 34 17.79 2.83 7.76
C GLU A 34 16.56 3.21 6.96
N ASP A 35 16.42 4.53 6.83
CA ASP A 35 15.25 5.24 6.39
C ASP A 35 14.33 4.44 5.47
N LEU A 36 13.10 4.28 5.97
CA LEU A 36 11.87 4.16 5.20
C LEU A 36 11.72 5.36 4.24
N GLU A 37 12.67 5.58 3.35
CA GLU A 37 12.37 6.23 2.09
C GLU A 37 11.24 5.40 1.47
N LEU A 38 10.06 6.00 1.36
CA LEU A 38 8.98 5.49 0.53
C LEU A 38 9.64 4.95 -0.73
N MET A 39 9.69 3.63 -0.91
CA MET A 39 10.34 3.05 -2.07
C MET A 39 9.63 3.67 -3.26
N LEU A 40 10.30 4.63 -3.91
CA LEU A 40 9.70 5.30 -5.05
C LEU A 40 9.45 4.20 -6.09
N PRO A 41 8.45 4.37 -6.95
CA PRO A 41 8.31 3.49 -8.10
C PRO A 41 9.66 3.33 -8.78
N SER A 42 10.11 2.09 -8.89
CA SER A 42 11.46 1.76 -9.33
C SER A 42 11.44 0.71 -10.41
N HIS A 43 12.37 0.89 -11.34
CA HIS A 43 12.65 -0.07 -12.41
C HIS A 43 14.02 -0.73 -12.21
N ASP A 44 14.64 -0.52 -11.06
CA ASP A 44 15.90 -1.16 -10.69
C ASP A 44 15.67 -2.59 -10.22
N LEU A 45 16.76 -3.34 -10.12
CA LEU A 45 16.73 -4.71 -9.61
C LEU A 45 16.49 -4.70 -8.10
N VAL A 46 15.34 -5.21 -7.68
CA VAL A 46 14.96 -5.33 -6.27
C VAL A 46 15.14 -6.76 -5.77
N ASP A 47 15.47 -6.89 -4.49
CA ASP A 47 15.38 -8.19 -3.81
C ASP A 47 13.92 -8.46 -3.45
N GLN A 48 13.42 -9.61 -3.91
CA GLN A 48 12.03 -10.00 -3.74
C GLN A 48 11.63 -10.14 -2.28
N GLU A 49 12.48 -10.75 -1.46
CA GLU A 49 12.19 -11.06 -0.06
C GLU A 49 12.19 -9.79 0.79
N GLN A 50 13.13 -8.88 0.52
CA GLN A 50 13.15 -7.55 1.12
C GLN A 50 11.89 -6.76 0.76
N LEU A 51 11.45 -6.80 -0.51
CA LEU A 51 10.25 -6.08 -0.93
C LEU A 51 8.98 -6.67 -0.31
N GLU A 52 8.85 -7.99 -0.25
CA GLU A 52 7.71 -8.65 0.44
C GLU A 52 7.64 -8.29 1.92
N LYS A 53 8.80 -8.27 2.60
CA LYS A 53 8.89 -7.83 3.99
C LYS A 53 8.45 -6.38 4.14
N HIS A 54 8.88 -5.49 3.25
CA HIS A 54 8.47 -4.07 3.25
C HIS A 54 6.96 -3.91 3.03
N LEU A 55 6.38 -4.70 2.12
CA LEU A 55 4.95 -4.70 1.83
C LEU A 55 4.12 -5.44 2.89
N ARG A 56 4.78 -6.01 3.91
CA ARG A 56 4.18 -6.87 4.94
C ARG A 56 3.31 -7.96 4.31
N TYR A 57 3.79 -8.54 3.21
CA TYR A 57 3.10 -9.56 2.45
C TYR A 57 3.69 -10.92 2.78
N ASN A 58 2.82 -11.87 3.13
CA ASN A 58 3.19 -13.27 3.29
C ASN A 58 2.53 -14.09 2.18
N ARG A 59 3.33 -14.56 1.22
CA ARG A 59 2.86 -15.38 0.09
C ARG A 59 2.39 -16.78 0.50
N PHE A 60 2.74 -17.24 1.71
CA PHE A 60 2.44 -18.58 2.21
C PHE A 60 1.27 -18.62 3.21
N GLU A 61 0.72 -17.47 3.60
CA GLU A 61 -0.25 -17.38 4.68
C GLU A 61 -1.52 -16.64 4.24
N GLY A 62 -2.68 -17.31 4.29
CA GLY A 62 -3.99 -16.72 4.01
C GLY A 62 -4.90 -17.58 3.11
N GLY A 63 -6.21 -17.31 3.14
CA GLY A 63 -7.25 -18.15 2.53
C GLY A 63 -7.66 -17.81 1.09
N GLY A 64 -6.87 -17.01 0.37
CA GLY A 64 -7.16 -16.57 -1.00
C GLY A 64 -8.53 -15.87 -1.17
N ASP A 65 -9.00 -15.77 -2.42
CA ASP A 65 -10.31 -15.20 -2.77
C ASP A 65 -11.51 -15.96 -2.17
N VAL A 66 -11.36 -17.27 -1.93
CA VAL A 66 -12.45 -18.13 -1.39
C VAL A 66 -12.85 -17.69 0.01
N ARG A 67 -11.87 -17.38 0.88
CA ARG A 67 -12.14 -16.90 2.24
C ARG A 67 -12.81 -15.52 2.22
N SER A 68 -12.34 -14.61 1.36
CA SER A 68 -12.94 -13.29 1.19
C SER A 68 -14.40 -13.39 0.75
N PHE A 69 -14.71 -14.30 -0.17
CA PHE A 69 -16.08 -14.54 -0.61
C PHE A 69 -16.99 -15.07 0.51
N LEU A 70 -16.51 -16.04 1.29
CA LEU A 70 -17.29 -16.59 2.42
C LEU A 70 -17.60 -15.54 3.50
N GLN A 71 -16.67 -14.59 3.71
CA GLN A 71 -16.79 -13.58 4.77
C GLN A 71 -17.56 -12.32 4.33
N PHE A 72 -17.36 -11.87 3.08
CA PHE A 72 -17.84 -10.57 2.59
C PHE A 72 -18.74 -10.66 1.35
N GLY A 73 -19.00 -11.87 0.84
CA GLY A 73 -19.80 -12.09 -0.36
C GLY A 73 -19.17 -11.50 -1.63
N PHE A 74 -20.00 -10.94 -2.51
CA PHE A 74 -19.58 -10.38 -3.80
C PHE A 74 -19.14 -8.92 -3.75
N GLU A 75 -19.26 -8.24 -2.61
CA GLU A 75 -18.99 -6.80 -2.52
C GLU A 75 -17.53 -6.42 -2.82
N PRO A 76 -16.51 -7.13 -2.31
CA PRO A 76 -15.11 -6.87 -2.71
C PRO A 76 -14.92 -6.94 -4.23
N LYS A 77 -15.55 -7.94 -4.88
CA LYS A 77 -15.49 -8.09 -6.34
C LYS A 77 -16.14 -6.92 -7.07
N LYS A 78 -17.25 -6.38 -6.56
CA LYS A 78 -17.91 -5.19 -7.15
C LYS A 78 -17.01 -3.96 -7.08
N ILE A 79 -16.31 -3.75 -5.95
CA ILE A 79 -15.34 -2.65 -5.79
C ILE A 79 -14.19 -2.79 -6.80
N ALA A 80 -13.65 -3.99 -6.96
CA ALA A 80 -12.59 -4.25 -7.93
C ALA A 80 -13.04 -3.98 -9.38
N GLU A 81 -14.25 -4.41 -9.76
CA GLU A 81 -14.81 -4.13 -11.09
C GLU A 81 -15.10 -2.64 -11.30
N GLN A 82 -15.55 -1.91 -10.28
CA GLN A 82 -15.70 -0.45 -10.35
C GLN A 82 -14.36 0.22 -10.65
N ALA A 83 -13.31 -0.12 -9.90
CA ALA A 83 -11.97 0.45 -10.11
C ALA A 83 -11.43 0.14 -11.52
N LYS A 84 -11.68 -1.08 -12.00
CA LYS A 84 -11.31 -1.51 -13.36
C LYS A 84 -12.05 -0.74 -14.45
N GLN A 85 -13.34 -0.47 -14.27
CA GLN A 85 -14.12 0.34 -15.22
C GLN A 85 -13.56 1.77 -15.32
N VAL A 86 -13.32 2.41 -14.17
CA VAL A 86 -12.73 3.75 -14.12
C VAL A 86 -11.35 3.78 -14.76
N ALA A 87 -10.49 2.81 -14.45
CA ALA A 87 -9.17 2.70 -15.09
C ALA A 87 -9.28 2.55 -16.63
N LYS A 88 -10.20 1.71 -17.11
CA LYS A 88 -10.42 1.52 -18.55
C LYS A 88 -10.87 2.80 -19.25
N GLU A 89 -11.70 3.62 -18.60
CA GLU A 89 -12.15 4.90 -19.13
C GLU A 89 -11.02 5.94 -19.19
N ARG A 90 -10.14 5.95 -18.17
CA ARG A 90 -8.97 6.85 -18.12
C ARG A 90 -7.87 6.44 -19.10
N PHE A 91 -7.65 5.14 -19.29
CA PHE A 91 -6.54 4.57 -20.04
C PHE A 91 -7.01 3.74 -21.25
N ARG A 92 -7.84 4.34 -22.11
CA ARG A 92 -8.59 3.65 -23.21
C ARG A 92 -7.74 2.86 -24.21
N PHE A 93 -6.43 3.10 -24.28
CA PHE A 93 -5.51 2.47 -25.23
C PHE A 93 -4.50 1.52 -24.59
N GLN A 94 -4.66 1.23 -23.30
CA GLN A 94 -3.75 0.36 -22.57
C GLN A 94 -4.23 -1.09 -22.56
N ARG A 95 -3.28 -2.01 -22.30
CA ARG A 95 -3.56 -3.44 -22.24
C ARG A 95 -4.38 -3.78 -21.00
N GLY A 96 -4.25 -2.99 -19.94
CA GLY A 96 -4.92 -3.18 -18.66
C GLY A 96 -4.28 -4.26 -17.79
N VAL A 97 -3.02 -4.62 -18.06
CA VAL A 97 -2.23 -5.61 -17.33
C VAL A 97 -0.77 -5.18 -17.34
N ASN A 98 -0.13 -5.11 -16.18
CA ASN A 98 1.26 -4.70 -15.99
C ASN A 98 1.60 -3.33 -16.59
N ASP A 99 0.63 -2.42 -16.61
CA ASP A 99 0.72 -1.08 -17.19
C ASP A 99 0.13 0.00 -16.27
N GLU A 100 0.01 1.24 -16.75
CA GLU A 100 -0.51 2.37 -15.99
C GLU A 100 -1.98 2.15 -15.57
N SER A 101 -2.79 1.56 -16.44
CA SER A 101 -4.19 1.21 -16.17
C SER A 101 -4.29 0.16 -15.05
N ASP A 102 -3.40 -0.82 -15.06
CA ASP A 102 -3.27 -1.83 -14.02
C ASP A 102 -2.87 -1.22 -12.67
N ALA A 103 -1.85 -0.37 -12.66
CA ALA A 103 -1.43 0.32 -11.44
C ALA A 103 -2.55 1.18 -10.85
N PHE A 104 -3.27 1.91 -11.71
CA PHE A 104 -4.38 2.75 -11.31
C PHE A 104 -5.53 1.94 -10.72
N ARG A 105 -5.95 0.84 -11.37
CA ARG A 105 -7.06 0.02 -10.87
C ARG A 105 -6.75 -0.60 -9.50
N HIS A 106 -5.51 -1.04 -9.26
CA HIS A 106 -5.10 -1.63 -7.99
C HIS A 106 -5.06 -0.56 -6.88
N ALA A 107 -4.51 0.62 -7.17
CA ALA A 107 -4.52 1.74 -6.22
C ALA A 107 -5.95 2.24 -5.89
N LEU A 108 -6.82 2.38 -6.89
CA LEU A 108 -8.20 2.80 -6.66
C LEU A 108 -9.02 1.72 -5.95
N GLY A 109 -8.90 0.46 -6.37
CA GLY A 109 -9.59 -0.66 -5.73
C GLY A 109 -9.22 -0.77 -4.25
N SER A 110 -7.94 -0.71 -3.93
CA SER A 110 -7.45 -0.77 -2.55
C SER A 110 -7.84 0.44 -1.71
N TYR A 111 -7.87 1.64 -2.27
CA TYR A 111 -8.41 2.83 -1.61
C TYR A 111 -9.87 2.62 -1.20
N LEU A 112 -10.71 2.18 -2.13
CA LEU A 112 -12.14 1.96 -1.91
C LEU A 112 -12.39 0.82 -0.90
N MET A 113 -11.65 -0.28 -1.00
CA MET A 113 -11.68 -1.37 -0.02
C MET A 113 -11.34 -0.88 1.38
N THR A 114 -10.34 -0.02 1.50
CA THR A 114 -9.90 0.54 2.79
C THR A 114 -10.95 1.45 3.39
N LYS A 115 -11.59 2.31 2.58
CA LYS A 115 -12.72 3.13 3.05
C LYS A 115 -13.91 2.28 3.49
N ARG A 116 -14.12 1.12 2.85
CA ARG A 116 -15.27 0.24 3.14
C ARG A 116 -15.07 -0.64 4.37
N TYR A 117 -13.92 -1.29 4.49
CA TYR A 117 -13.67 -2.34 5.49
C TYR A 117 -12.61 -1.96 6.53
N GLY A 118 -11.94 -0.82 6.36
CA GLY A 118 -10.75 -0.46 7.13
C GLY A 118 -9.49 -1.15 6.62
N ALA A 119 -8.33 -0.58 6.97
CA ALA A 119 -7.03 -0.99 6.41
C ALA A 119 -6.66 -2.45 6.72
N VAL A 120 -7.02 -2.97 7.90
CA VAL A 120 -6.66 -4.33 8.31
C VAL A 120 -7.39 -5.39 7.49
N GLU A 121 -8.71 -5.26 7.34
CA GLU A 121 -9.50 -6.22 6.56
C GLU A 121 -9.27 -6.05 5.06
N ALA A 122 -9.15 -4.81 4.57
CA ALA A 122 -8.79 -4.55 3.19
C ALA A 122 -7.46 -5.24 2.81
N LYS A 123 -6.43 -5.16 3.66
CA LYS A 123 -5.16 -5.84 3.43
C LYS A 123 -5.31 -7.36 3.31
N LYS A 124 -6.09 -7.99 4.19
CA LYS A 124 -6.31 -9.45 4.14
C LYS A 124 -6.98 -9.87 2.82
N ILE A 125 -7.97 -9.10 2.38
CA ILE A 125 -8.69 -9.34 1.12
C ILE A 125 -7.73 -9.18 -0.07
N LEU A 126 -7.04 -8.05 -0.14
CA LEU A 126 -6.14 -7.70 -1.26
C LEU A 126 -4.96 -8.67 -1.35
N ASP A 127 -4.24 -8.91 -0.25
CA ASP A 127 -3.16 -9.91 -0.23
C ASP A 127 -3.68 -11.32 -0.58
N GLY A 128 -4.94 -11.63 -0.21
CA GLY A 128 -5.61 -12.88 -0.57
C GLY A 128 -5.81 -13.04 -2.07
N HIS A 129 -6.19 -11.96 -2.74
CA HIS A 129 -6.35 -11.91 -4.18
C HIS A 129 -5.03 -12.18 -4.91
N GLU A 130 -3.94 -11.55 -4.46
CA GLU A 130 -2.62 -11.73 -5.06
C GLU A 130 -2.04 -13.14 -4.82
N ARG A 131 -2.49 -13.84 -3.77
CA ARG A 131 -2.19 -15.27 -3.50
C ARG A 131 -3.04 -16.25 -4.29
N ALA A 132 -4.04 -15.79 -5.03
CA ALA A 132 -4.90 -16.65 -5.84
C ALA A 132 -4.51 -16.69 -7.34
N PRO A 133 -3.22 -16.73 -7.75
CA PRO A 133 -2.94 -16.96 -9.15
C PRO A 133 -3.40 -18.39 -9.45
N GLY A 134 -4.40 -18.50 -10.32
CA GLY A 134 -4.88 -19.78 -10.83
C GLY A 134 -3.69 -20.70 -11.11
N PHE A 135 -3.75 -21.91 -10.54
CA PHE A 135 -2.74 -22.96 -10.63
C PHE A 135 -1.82 -22.81 -11.85
N ARG A 136 -0.50 -22.65 -11.59
CA ARG A 136 0.64 -22.71 -12.54
C ARG A 136 1.19 -21.34 -12.99
N SER A 137 2.26 -20.88 -12.33
CA SER A 137 3.58 -20.74 -12.97
C SER A 137 4.54 -20.05 -11.99
N LYS A 138 5.63 -20.72 -11.62
CA LYS A 138 6.75 -20.17 -10.86
C LYS A 138 7.66 -19.38 -11.81
N SER A 139 7.20 -18.25 -12.34
CA SER A 139 8.04 -17.37 -13.18
C SER A 139 8.36 -16.10 -12.41
N LEU A 140 9.63 -15.69 -12.38
CA LEU A 140 10.07 -14.40 -11.82
C LEU A 140 9.32 -13.21 -12.41
N SER A 141 8.87 -13.32 -13.67
CA SER A 141 8.03 -12.28 -14.29
C SER A 141 6.64 -12.17 -13.66
N LYS A 142 6.09 -13.27 -13.12
CA LYS A 142 4.84 -13.25 -12.35
C LYS A 142 5.08 -12.68 -10.95
N ASP A 143 6.21 -13.01 -10.31
CA ASP A 143 6.54 -12.43 -9.01
C ASP A 143 6.69 -10.90 -9.10
N GLY A 144 7.36 -10.38 -10.14
CA GLY A 144 7.47 -8.93 -10.35
C GLY A 144 6.14 -8.22 -10.59
N ALA A 145 5.19 -8.88 -11.27
CA ALA A 145 3.84 -8.37 -11.51
C ALA A 145 3.01 -8.36 -10.20
N VAL A 146 3.02 -9.45 -9.45
CA VAL A 146 2.37 -9.53 -8.13
C VAL A 146 2.91 -8.45 -7.19
N LEU A 147 4.22 -8.19 -7.21
CA LEU A 147 4.82 -7.13 -6.40
C LEU A 147 4.39 -5.72 -6.85
N GLN A 148 4.16 -5.50 -8.15
CA GLN A 148 3.55 -4.26 -8.65
C GLN A 148 2.15 -4.09 -8.06
N ASP A 149 1.33 -5.13 -8.11
CA ASP A 149 -0.05 -5.09 -7.61
C ASP A 149 -0.09 -4.84 -6.09
N LEU A 150 0.74 -5.55 -5.32
CA LEU A 150 0.90 -5.36 -3.88
C LEU A 150 1.39 -3.94 -3.52
N TYR A 151 2.35 -3.40 -4.27
CA TYR A 151 2.83 -2.03 -4.07
C TYR A 151 1.70 -1.02 -4.30
N ASN A 152 0.99 -1.12 -5.42
CA ASN A 152 -0.10 -0.19 -5.72
C ASN A 152 -1.27 -0.34 -4.75
N ASN A 153 -1.55 -1.56 -4.27
CA ASN A 153 -2.50 -1.80 -3.19
C ASN A 153 -2.10 -1.06 -1.90
N LYS A 154 -0.82 -1.12 -1.50
CA LYS A 154 -0.30 -0.37 -0.34
C LYS A 154 -0.48 1.14 -0.52
N ILE A 155 -0.12 1.69 -1.67
CA ILE A 155 -0.24 3.14 -1.95
C ILE A 155 -1.71 3.60 -1.86
N GLY A 156 -2.64 2.83 -2.44
CA GLY A 156 -4.07 3.16 -2.34
C GLY A 156 -4.63 3.08 -0.92
N MET A 157 -4.21 2.08 -0.14
CA MET A 157 -4.57 1.98 1.28
C MET A 157 -4.04 3.17 2.10
N GLU A 158 -2.77 3.54 1.92
CA GLU A 158 -2.14 4.67 2.60
C GLU A 158 -2.86 5.97 2.27
N ALA A 159 -3.19 6.19 0.99
CA ALA A 159 -3.94 7.35 0.56
C ALA A 159 -5.35 7.41 1.16
N ALA A 160 -6.00 6.26 1.40
CA ALA A 160 -7.33 6.19 1.99
C ALA A 160 -7.36 6.54 3.48
N VAL A 161 -6.29 6.27 4.22
CA VAL A 161 -6.19 6.61 5.66
C VAL A 161 -5.60 8.00 5.91
N ASP A 162 -4.96 8.62 4.91
CA ASP A 162 -4.44 9.98 5.02
C ASP A 162 -5.59 10.99 5.27
N PRO A 163 -5.58 11.74 6.40
CA PRO A 163 -6.59 12.75 6.70
C PRO A 163 -6.76 13.81 5.61
N LYS A 164 -5.71 14.12 4.83
CA LYS A 164 -5.77 15.10 3.73
C LYS A 164 -6.69 14.68 2.59
N ASN A 165 -6.97 13.39 2.47
CA ASN A 165 -7.81 12.83 1.41
C ASN A 165 -9.22 12.49 1.90
N ARG A 166 -9.56 12.79 3.16
CA ARG A 166 -10.83 12.37 3.77
C ARG A 166 -12.04 12.81 2.95
N ASP A 167 -12.02 14.05 2.48
CA ASP A 167 -13.17 14.71 1.84
C ASP A 167 -12.98 14.86 0.31
N LYS A 168 -11.93 14.21 -0.25
CA LYS A 168 -11.64 14.24 -1.70
C LYS A 168 -12.30 13.07 -2.42
N ASP A 169 -12.60 13.27 -3.70
CA ASP A 169 -13.03 12.18 -4.57
C ASP A 169 -11.91 11.12 -4.70
N PRO A 170 -12.20 9.81 -4.51
CA PRO A 170 -11.19 8.76 -4.60
C PRO A 170 -10.48 8.69 -5.95
N VAL A 171 -11.19 8.93 -7.06
CA VAL A 171 -10.61 8.88 -8.40
C VAL A 171 -9.61 10.02 -8.57
N ASP A 172 -9.94 11.22 -8.09
CA ASP A 172 -9.04 12.38 -8.15
C ASP A 172 -7.80 12.18 -7.27
N VAL A 173 -7.94 11.57 -6.09
CA VAL A 173 -6.79 11.23 -5.22
C VAL A 173 -5.83 10.29 -5.94
N ILE A 174 -6.33 9.22 -6.56
CA ILE A 174 -5.46 8.25 -7.25
C ILE A 174 -4.89 8.85 -8.54
N GLN A 175 -5.64 9.71 -9.23
CA GLN A 175 -5.16 10.49 -10.38
C GLN A 175 -3.97 11.38 -9.98
N GLU A 176 -4.07 12.09 -8.85
CA GLU A 176 -2.98 12.92 -8.33
C GLU A 176 -1.72 12.09 -8.03
N LEU A 177 -1.87 10.88 -7.48
CA LEU A 177 -0.75 9.96 -7.21
C LEU A 177 -0.12 9.43 -8.50
N TYR A 178 -0.94 9.12 -9.50
CA TYR A 178 -0.48 8.72 -10.83
C TYR A 178 0.34 9.84 -11.49
N GLU A 179 -0.17 11.07 -11.52
CA GLU A 179 0.50 12.23 -12.11
C GLU A 179 1.82 12.57 -11.40
N LYS A 180 1.86 12.40 -10.07
CA LYS A 180 3.07 12.54 -9.25
C LYS A 180 4.05 11.37 -9.34
N ARG A 181 3.78 10.39 -10.23
CA ARG A 181 4.60 9.19 -10.44
C ARG A 181 4.84 8.43 -9.13
N LYS A 182 3.78 8.26 -8.32
CA LYS A 182 3.82 7.50 -7.07
C LYS A 182 3.34 6.05 -7.23
N LEU A 183 2.72 5.72 -8.36
CA LEU A 183 2.29 4.37 -8.69
C LEU A 183 3.39 3.61 -9.44
N GLN A 184 3.50 2.31 -9.18
CA GLN A 184 4.37 1.40 -9.93
C GLN A 184 3.63 0.93 -11.18
N THR A 185 4.01 1.43 -12.35
CA THR A 185 3.27 1.17 -13.61
C THR A 185 3.81 0.02 -14.44
N ARG A 186 4.85 -0.67 -13.94
CA ARG A 186 5.46 -1.84 -14.58
C ARG A 186 5.91 -2.85 -13.54
N PRO A 187 6.02 -4.15 -13.89
CA PRO A 187 6.48 -5.16 -12.96
C PRO A 187 7.85 -4.82 -12.38
N PHE A 188 8.06 -5.13 -11.09
CA PHE A 188 9.38 -5.02 -10.49
C PHE A 188 10.36 -5.97 -11.18
N ARG A 189 11.59 -5.50 -11.42
CA ARG A 189 12.67 -6.34 -11.93
C ARG A 189 13.35 -7.00 -10.74
N LEU A 190 13.35 -8.32 -10.69
CA LEU A 190 13.88 -9.05 -9.54
C LEU A 190 15.33 -9.45 -9.75
N LYS A 191 16.15 -9.30 -8.71
CA LYS A 191 17.49 -9.90 -8.67
C LYS A 191 17.36 -11.41 -8.85
N ARG A 192 18.20 -11.99 -9.72
CA ARG A 192 18.34 -13.44 -9.79
C ARG A 192 19.03 -13.91 -8.50
N LYS A 193 18.43 -14.85 -7.80
CA LYS A 193 19.08 -15.59 -6.71
C LYS A 193 20.12 -16.54 -7.28
#